data_AF-A0A7C2IL26-F1
#
_entry.id   AF-A0A7C2IL26-F1
#
_cell.length_a   1.000
_cell.length_b   1.000
_cell.length_c   1.000
_cell.angle_alpha   90.00
_cell.angle_beta   90.00
_cell.angle_gamma   90.00
#
_symmetry.space_group_name_H-M   'P 1'
#
loop_
_entity.id
_entity.type
_entity.pdbx_description
1 polymer ?
#
loop_
_entity_poly.entity_id
_entity_poly.type
_entity_poly.pdbx_seq_one_letter_code
_entity_poly.pdbx_strand_id
1 'polypeptide(L)'
;MGEATLNIVELGEYVKRKRQEDKLSLRQVATNINVSASTLSRIENGIGTPDSATLARLAAWLGIPLERLMRGSLMESVEGDSSESFSEPVIYFPTESTPNIVEAHLRADRNLKPDTAKALAELFRVAYFQFANRPTDRNE
;
A
#
# COMPACT_ATOMS: atom_id res chain seq x y z
N MET A 1 -0.25 -0.62 24.73
CA MET A 1 -1.02 -0.55 23.47
C MET A 1 -0.83 0.86 22.95
N GLY A 2 0.14 1.09 22.06
CA GLY A 2 0.45 2.44 21.60
C GLY A 2 -0.70 3.00 20.77
N GLU A 3 -1.21 4.17 21.13
CA GLU A 3 -2.22 4.87 20.33
C GLU A 3 -1.60 5.22 18.98
N ALA A 4 -2.15 4.63 17.91
CA ALA A 4 -1.76 4.95 16.55
C ALA A 4 -2.26 6.37 16.21
N THR A 5 -1.38 7.37 16.31
CA THR A 5 -1.73 8.76 16.02
C THR A 5 -1.52 9.04 14.53
N LEU A 6 -2.61 9.29 13.80
CA LEU A 6 -2.57 9.72 12.40
C LEU A 6 -1.85 11.07 12.28
N ASN A 7 -0.79 11.14 11.48
CA ASN A 7 -0.16 12.41 11.10
C ASN A 7 -0.94 13.08 9.97
N ILE A 8 -1.82 14.02 10.32
CA ILE A 8 -2.76 14.67 9.39
C ILE A 8 -2.02 15.59 8.41
N VAL A 9 -0.93 16.23 8.85
CA VAL A 9 -0.12 17.12 7.99
C VAL A 9 0.55 16.31 6.89
N GLU A 10 1.21 15.22 7.27
CA GLU A 10 1.88 14.32 6.34
C GLU A 10 0.87 13.70 5.37
N LEU A 11 -0.28 13.19 5.87
CA LEU A 11 -1.37 12.70 5.01
C LEU A 11 -1.79 13.75 3.97
N GLY A 12 -1.96 15.00 4.38
CA GLY A 12 -2.33 16.10 3.49
C GLY A 12 -1.32 16.32 2.35
N GLU A 13 -0.02 16.27 2.67
CA GLU A 13 1.06 16.39 1.68
C GLU A 13 1.06 15.25 0.67
N TYR A 14 0.88 14.00 1.13
CA TYR A 14 0.78 12.83 0.23
C TYR A 14 -0.40 12.94 -0.74
N VAL A 15 -1.57 13.34 -0.23
CA VAL A 15 -2.77 13.51 -1.04
C VAL A 15 -2.56 14.59 -2.10
N LYS A 16 -2.01 15.74 -1.69
CA LYS A 16 -1.72 16.86 -2.57
C LYS A 16 -0.70 16.49 -3.65
N ARG A 17 0.39 15.81 -3.27
CA ARG A 17 1.44 15.36 -4.19
C ARG A 17 0.89 14.40 -5.24
N LYS A 18 0.22 13.32 -4.83
CA LYS A 18 -0.38 12.35 -5.77
C LYS A 18 -1.35 13.04 -6.73
N ARG A 19 -2.20 13.95 -6.23
CA ARG A 19 -3.14 14.69 -7.06
C ARG A 19 -2.43 15.51 -8.14
N GLN A 20 -1.33 16.18 -7.78
CA GLN A 20 -0.55 17.00 -8.71
C GLN A 20 0.20 16.15 -9.74
N GLU A 21 0.77 15.01 -9.32
CA GLU A 21 1.43 14.03 -10.20
C GLU A 21 0.45 13.46 -11.23
N ASP A 22 -0.75 13.10 -10.79
CA ASP A 22 -1.83 12.61 -11.66
C ASP A 22 -2.49 13.73 -12.48
N LYS A 23 -2.05 14.99 -12.31
CA LYS A 23 -2.60 16.19 -12.96
C LYS A 23 -4.11 16.37 -12.77
N LEU A 24 -4.62 15.93 -11.61
CA LEU A 24 -6.03 16.03 -11.26
C LEU A 24 -6.34 17.34 -10.54
N SER A 25 -7.49 17.92 -10.86
CA SER A 25 -8.05 19.01 -10.06
C SER A 25 -8.56 18.47 -8.72
N LEU A 26 -8.63 19.36 -7.73
CA LEU A 26 -9.14 19.04 -6.39
C LEU A 26 -10.59 18.50 -6.46
N ARG A 27 -11.41 19.05 -7.36
CA ARG A 27 -12.79 18.56 -7.57
C ARG A 27 -12.82 17.15 -8.15
N GLN A 28 -11.94 16.81 -9.09
CA GLN A 28 -11.88 15.46 -9.67
C GLN A 28 -11.53 14.41 -8.60
N VAL A 29 -10.50 14.67 -7.79
CA VAL A 29 -10.14 13.75 -6.69
C VAL A 29 -11.27 13.63 -5.69
N ALA A 30 -11.89 14.75 -5.29
CA ALA A 30 -13.00 14.75 -4.34
C ALA A 30 -14.17 13.87 -4.85
N THR A 31 -14.51 13.98 -6.14
CA THR A 31 -15.51 13.10 -6.78
C THR A 31 -15.07 11.64 -6.77
N ASN A 32 -13.82 11.34 -7.15
CA ASN A 32 -13.30 9.97 -7.22
C ASN A 32 -13.36 9.24 -5.87
N ILE A 33 -13.08 9.96 -4.77
CA ILE A 33 -13.11 9.40 -3.42
C ILE A 33 -14.42 9.69 -2.70
N ASN A 34 -15.45 10.21 -3.39
CA ASN A 34 -16.78 10.49 -2.86
C ASN A 34 -16.81 11.41 -1.61
N VAL A 35 -16.02 12.50 -1.60
CA VAL A 35 -16.04 13.54 -0.56
C VAL A 35 -16.34 14.92 -1.15
N SER A 36 -16.67 15.89 -0.30
CA SER A 36 -16.77 17.28 -0.76
C SER A 36 -15.38 17.85 -1.08
N ALA A 37 -15.30 18.73 -2.08
CA ALA A 37 -14.08 19.48 -2.37
C ALA A 37 -13.59 20.30 -1.16
N SER A 38 -14.50 20.81 -0.32
CA SER A 38 -14.13 21.48 0.93
C SER A 38 -13.45 20.55 1.94
N THR A 39 -13.86 19.29 2.00
CA THR A 39 -13.25 18.28 2.89
C THR A 39 -11.88 17.89 2.38
N LEU A 40 -11.73 17.62 1.08
CA LEU A 40 -10.42 17.33 0.50
C LEU A 40 -9.44 18.50 0.65
N SER A 41 -9.91 19.75 0.49
CA SER A 41 -9.08 20.94 0.72
C SER A 41 -8.60 21.03 2.17
N ARG A 42 -9.46 20.77 3.15
CA ARG A 42 -9.04 20.74 4.56
C ARG A 42 -7.97 19.67 4.81
N ILE A 43 -8.14 18.49 4.23
CA ILE A 43 -7.18 17.38 4.33
C ILE A 43 -5.83 17.77 3.72
N GLU A 44 -5.79 18.30 2.49
CA GLU A 44 -4.54 18.74 1.82
C GLU A 44 -3.79 19.85 2.57
N ASN A 45 -4.48 20.58 3.45
CA ASN A 45 -3.88 21.62 4.29
C ASN A 45 -3.60 21.13 5.73
N GLY A 46 -3.79 19.84 6.02
CA GLY A 46 -3.56 19.28 7.35
C GLY A 46 -4.59 19.70 8.41
N ILE A 47 -5.77 20.18 7.98
CA ILE A 47 -6.78 20.77 8.87
C ILE A 47 -7.87 19.75 9.19
N GLY A 48 -7.94 19.37 10.47
CA GLY A 48 -9.00 18.52 11.01
C GLY A 48 -8.82 17.04 10.65
N THR A 49 -9.34 16.18 11.54
CA THR A 49 -9.17 14.74 11.41
C THR A 49 -10.20 14.16 10.43
N PRO A 50 -9.78 13.44 9.38
CA PRO A 50 -10.70 12.68 8.54
C PRO A 50 -11.39 11.59 9.38
N ASP A 51 -12.67 11.32 9.08
CA ASP A 51 -13.32 10.13 9.63
C ASP A 51 -12.74 8.84 9.03
N SER A 52 -13.05 7.70 9.66
CA SER A 52 -12.53 6.39 9.24
C SER A 52 -12.91 6.04 7.80
N ALA A 53 -14.12 6.41 7.37
CA ALA A 53 -14.60 6.17 6.01
C ALA A 53 -13.82 6.99 4.97
N THR A 54 -13.51 8.25 5.27
CA THR A 54 -12.71 9.12 4.41
C THR A 54 -11.26 8.65 4.37
N LEU A 55 -10.72 8.25 5.52
CA LEU A 55 -9.37 7.73 5.61
C LEU A 55 -9.20 6.43 4.80
N ALA A 56 -10.15 5.50 4.86
CA ALA A 56 -10.13 4.28 4.06
C ALA A 56 -10.18 4.57 2.54
N ARG A 57 -10.98 5.55 2.12
CA ARG A 57 -11.07 5.97 0.71
C ARG A 57 -9.79 6.66 0.23
N LEU A 58 -9.16 7.47 1.09
CA LEU A 58 -7.84 8.05 0.80
C LEU A 58 -6.76 6.98 0.71
N ALA A 59 -6.73 6.02 1.64
CA ALA A 59 -5.81 4.89 1.63
C ALA A 59 -5.90 4.10 0.31
N ALA A 60 -7.13 3.74 -0.08
CA ALA A 60 -7.39 3.05 -1.35
C ALA A 60 -6.95 3.87 -2.57
N TRP A 61 -7.25 5.18 -2.59
CA TRP A 61 -6.87 6.05 -3.70
C TRP A 61 -5.35 6.28 -3.78
N LEU A 62 -4.67 6.38 -2.63
CA LEU A 62 -3.21 6.50 -2.52
C LEU A 62 -2.49 5.18 -2.86
N GLY A 63 -3.19 4.04 -2.81
CA GLY A 63 -2.58 2.71 -2.92
C GLY A 63 -1.74 2.34 -1.69
N ILE A 64 -2.04 2.91 -0.52
CA ILE A 64 -1.29 2.71 0.72
C ILE A 64 -2.18 1.97 1.73
N PRO A 65 -1.71 0.92 2.41
CA PRO A 65 -2.47 0.26 3.48
C PRO A 65 -2.87 1.24 4.59
N LEU A 66 -4.11 1.12 5.08
CA LEU A 66 -4.67 2.01 6.09
C LEU A 66 -3.82 2.02 7.37
N GLU A 67 -3.31 0.85 7.77
CA GLU A 67 -2.44 0.68 8.94
C GLU A 67 -1.17 1.51 8.83
N ARG A 68 -0.65 1.73 7.61
CA ARG A 68 0.54 2.53 7.38
C ARG A 68 0.25 4.03 7.56
N LEU A 69 -0.90 4.51 7.10
CA LEU A 69 -1.33 5.88 7.38
C LEU A 69 -1.50 6.11 8.89
N MET A 70 -2.02 5.12 9.61
CA MET A 70 -2.28 5.23 11.05
C MET A 70 -1.02 5.20 11.92
N ARG A 71 0.08 4.59 11.44
CA ARG A 71 1.35 4.52 12.19
C ARG A 71 2.16 5.82 12.20
N GLY A 72 1.78 6.83 11.42
CA GLY A 72 2.45 8.15 11.43
C GLY A 72 3.91 8.15 10.97
N SER A 73 4.39 7.04 10.42
CA SER A 73 5.72 6.85 9.84
C SER A 73 5.54 6.47 8.37
N LEU A 74 5.31 7.46 7.51
CA LEU A 74 5.48 7.27 6.07
C LEU A 74 6.95 7.53 5.67
N MET A 75 7.73 8.19 6.54
CA MET A 75 9.19 8.36 6.48
C MET A 75 9.92 7.52 7.54
N GLU A 76 10.07 6.22 7.32
CA GLU A 76 11.13 5.46 7.99
C GLU A 76 11.81 4.56 6.96
N SER A 77 12.71 5.21 6.23
CA SER A 77 13.79 4.61 5.48
C SER A 77 14.83 5.72 5.39
N VAL A 78 15.76 5.82 6.35
CA VAL A 78 17.19 5.43 6.23
C VAL A 78 17.84 5.55 7.63
N GLU A 79 18.70 4.57 7.96
CA GLU A 79 19.79 4.56 8.98
C GLU A 79 19.51 3.93 10.37
N GLY A 80 19.76 2.61 10.44
CA GLY A 80 20.63 1.95 11.44
C GLY A 80 20.16 1.87 12.90
N ASP A 81 19.69 0.70 13.36
CA ASP A 81 20.51 -0.37 13.95
C ASP A 81 19.61 -1.48 14.56
N SER A 82 20.05 -2.72 14.29
CA SER A 82 19.74 -4.02 14.91
C SER A 82 18.34 -4.40 15.44
N SER A 83 17.87 -5.51 14.86
CA SER A 83 17.10 -6.61 15.46
C SER A 83 15.62 -6.38 15.77
N GLU A 84 14.77 -6.43 14.75
CA GLU A 84 13.66 -7.38 14.67
C GLU A 84 13.34 -7.62 13.19
N SER A 85 12.91 -8.84 12.86
CA SER A 85 12.61 -9.28 11.50
C SER A 85 11.47 -8.47 10.87
N PHE A 86 11.80 -7.36 10.21
CA PHE A 86 10.88 -6.65 9.34
C PHE A 86 11.32 -6.88 7.90
N SER A 87 10.64 -7.84 7.27
CA SER A 87 10.58 -8.06 5.84
C SER A 87 10.52 -6.72 5.09
N GLU A 88 11.50 -6.49 4.22
CA GLU A 88 11.57 -5.31 3.34
C GLU A 88 10.23 -5.10 2.60
N PRO A 89 9.79 -3.85 2.39
CA PRO A 89 8.52 -3.57 1.76
C PRO A 89 8.54 -4.00 0.29
N VAL A 90 7.71 -4.98 -0.03
CA VAL A 90 7.42 -5.41 -1.41
C VAL A 90 6.75 -4.23 -2.14
N ILE A 91 7.47 -3.58 -3.04
CA ILE A 91 6.94 -2.48 -3.87
C ILE A 91 5.90 -3.06 -4.83
N TYR A 92 4.61 -2.76 -4.59
CA TYR A 92 3.51 -3.15 -5.47
C TYR A 92 3.44 -2.18 -6.66
N PHE A 93 3.93 -2.62 -7.82
CA PHE A 93 3.67 -1.93 -9.09
C PHE A 93 2.35 -2.46 -9.68
N PRO A 94 1.34 -1.60 -9.93
CA PRO A 94 0.00 -2.02 -10.37
C PRO A 94 -0.07 -2.65 -11.78
N THR A 95 1.06 -2.93 -12.42
CA THR A 95 1.15 -3.65 -13.71
C THR A 95 1.70 -5.08 -13.58
N GLU A 96 2.23 -5.47 -12.42
CA GLU A 96 2.83 -6.80 -12.23
C GLU A 96 1.98 -7.71 -11.33
N SER A 97 1.71 -8.93 -11.80
CA SER A 97 1.01 -9.92 -10.98
C SER A 97 1.84 -10.33 -9.76
N THR A 98 1.21 -10.59 -8.60
CA THR A 98 1.87 -11.03 -7.35
C THR A 98 2.91 -12.16 -7.57
N PRO A 99 2.66 -13.18 -8.41
CA PRO A 99 3.68 -14.19 -8.73
C PRO A 99 4.96 -13.64 -9.36
N ASN A 100 4.88 -12.59 -10.19
CA ASN A 100 6.05 -12.00 -10.84
C ASN A 100 6.91 -11.23 -9.84
N ILE A 101 6.26 -10.54 -8.90
CA ILE A 101 6.96 -9.82 -7.83
C ILE A 101 7.75 -10.81 -6.97
N VAL A 102 7.12 -11.92 -6.56
CA VAL A 102 7.81 -12.98 -5.77
C VAL A 102 8.95 -13.61 -6.56
N GLU A 103 8.76 -13.87 -7.85
CA GLU A 103 9.81 -14.39 -8.72
C GLU A 103 11.02 -13.44 -8.82
N ALA A 104 10.79 -12.12 -8.92
CA ALA A 104 11.87 -11.13 -8.91
C ALA A 104 12.68 -11.17 -7.61
N HIS A 105 12.03 -11.31 -6.46
CA HIS A 105 12.71 -11.43 -5.17
C HIS A 105 13.50 -12.73 -5.05
N LEU A 106 12.93 -13.87 -5.46
CA LEU A 106 13.62 -15.17 -5.45
C LEU A 106 14.86 -15.17 -6.35
N ARG A 107 14.80 -14.48 -7.50
CA ARG A 107 15.96 -14.30 -8.39
C ARG A 107 17.06 -13.43 -7.79
N ALA A 108 16.69 -12.42 -7.00
CA ALA A 108 17.62 -11.50 -6.36
C ALA A 108 18.27 -12.09 -5.09
N ASP A 109 17.73 -13.19 -4.55
CA ASP A 109 18.25 -13.85 -3.36
C ASP A 109 19.58 -14.55 -3.63
N ARG A 110 20.66 -13.96 -3.11
CA ARG A 110 22.04 -14.46 -3.18
C ARG A 110 22.27 -15.80 -2.46
N ASN A 111 21.35 -16.23 -1.61
CA ASN A 111 21.41 -17.53 -0.94
C ASN A 111 20.80 -18.65 -1.81
N LEU A 112 20.12 -18.33 -2.90
CA LEU A 112 19.51 -19.29 -3.80
C LEU A 112 20.33 -19.48 -5.07
N LYS A 113 20.47 -20.75 -5.48
CA LYS A 113 20.96 -21.06 -6.83
C LYS A 113 19.89 -20.65 -7.85
N PRO A 114 20.27 -20.20 -9.06
CA PRO A 114 19.31 -19.77 -10.09
C PRO A 114 18.22 -20.80 -10.38
N ASP A 115 18.58 -22.08 -10.47
CA ASP A 115 17.62 -23.17 -10.74
C ASP A 115 16.66 -23.39 -9.58
N THR A 116 17.13 -23.25 -8.34
CA THR A 116 16.30 -23.36 -7.13
C THR A 116 15.32 -22.20 -7.02
N ALA A 117 15.77 -20.97 -7.27
CA ALA A 117 14.92 -19.78 -7.30
C ALA A 117 13.80 -19.93 -8.34
N LYS A 118 14.13 -20.45 -9.53
CA LYS A 118 13.17 -20.73 -10.59
C LYS A 118 12.13 -21.78 -10.16
N ALA A 119 12.58 -22.90 -9.58
CA ALA A 119 11.68 -23.95 -9.11
C ALA A 119 10.72 -23.47 -8.00
N LEU A 120 11.22 -22.66 -7.05
CA LEU A 120 10.41 -22.06 -6.00
C LEU A 120 9.38 -21.07 -6.56
N ALA A 121 9.77 -20.26 -7.54
CA ALA A 121 8.86 -19.33 -8.21
C ALA A 121 7.74 -20.07 -8.97
N GLU A 122 8.07 -21.17 -9.64
CA GLU A 122 7.08 -22.03 -10.31
C GLU A 122 6.11 -22.67 -9.31
N LEU A 123 6.62 -23.21 -8.20
CA LEU A 123 5.79 -23.77 -7.13
C LEU A 123 4.82 -22.73 -6.55
N PHE A 124 5.33 -21.54 -6.22
CA PHE A 124 4.52 -20.45 -5.72
C PHE A 124 3.45 -20.03 -6.72
N ARG A 125 3.82 -19.89 -8.00
CA ARG A 125 2.89 -19.49 -9.08
C ARG A 125 1.72 -20.46 -9.20
N VAL A 126 2.00 -21.77 -9.20
CA VAL A 126 0.95 -22.82 -9.28
C VAL A 126 0.03 -22.75 -8.07
N ALA A 127 0.60 -22.70 -6.85
CA ALA A 127 -0.19 -22.60 -5.63
C ALA A 127 -1.05 -21.33 -5.61
N TYR A 128 -0.47 -20.18 -5.96
CA TYR A 128 -1.18 -18.90 -6.01
C TYR A 128 -2.41 -18.97 -6.91
N PHE A 129 -2.27 -19.44 -8.16
CA PHE A 129 -3.42 -19.53 -9.07
C PHE A 129 -4.45 -20.57 -8.64
N GLN A 130 -4.03 -21.67 -8.00
CA GLN A 130 -4.93 -22.70 -7.50
C GLN A 130 -5.85 -22.19 -6.38
N PHE A 131 -5.35 -21.32 -5.51
CA PHE A 131 -6.08 -20.84 -4.34
C PHE A 131 -6.68 -19.44 -4.50
N ALA A 132 -6.12 -18.58 -5.35
CA ALA A 132 -6.63 -17.22 -5.58
C ALA A 132 -8.00 -17.19 -6.28
N ASN A 133 -8.45 -18.29 -6.90
CA ASN A 133 -9.70 -18.38 -7.67
C ASN A 133 -10.75 -19.35 -7.12
N ARG A 134 -10.70 -19.73 -5.83
CA ARG A 134 -11.84 -20.43 -5.21
C ARG A 134 -12.69 -19.46 -4.39
N PRO A 135 -13.85 -18.97 -4.89
CA PRO A 135 -14.91 -18.58 -3.98
C PRO A 135 -15.25 -19.84 -3.17
N THR A 136 -15.16 -19.72 -1.86
CA THR A 136 -15.52 -20.80 -0.93
C THR A 136 -16.94 -21.27 -1.28
N ASP A 137 -17.09 -22.49 -1.79
CA ASP A 137 -18.37 -23.19 -1.81
C ASP A 137 -18.84 -23.33 -0.36
N ARG A 138 -19.65 -22.38 0.09
CA ARG A 138 -20.55 -22.55 1.22
C ARG A 138 -21.92 -22.87 0.65
N ASN A 139 -22.21 -24.16 0.56
CA ASN A 139 -23.57 -24.70 0.55
C ASN A 139 -23.51 -26.12 1.14
N GLU A 140 -23.68 -26.21 2.45
CA GLU A 140 -24.39 -27.29 3.15
C GLU A 140 -25.20 -26.67 4.28
#